data_AF-A0A7C5QMG3-F1
#
_entry.id   AF-A0A7C5QMG3-F1
#
_cell.length_a   1.000
_cell.length_b   1.000
_cell.length_c   1.000
_cell.angle_alpha   90.00
_cell.angle_beta   90.00
_cell.angle_gamma   90.00
#
_symmetry.space_group_name_H-M   'P 1'
#
loop_
_entity.id
_entity.type
_entity.pdbx_description
1 polymer ?
#
loop_
_entity_poly.entity_id
_entity_poly.type
_entity_poly.pdbx_seq_one_letter_code
_entity_poly.pdbx_strand_id
1 'polypeptide(L)'
;DDYEPGASGARLQEMFDALRPGLVALRDACLGAAHQPARLEGRFAPGKQLKLARRLARDFGYDFAHGRIDRAVHPFSSGSGLDVRVTTRTSVGDPFNCIYSIIHEVGHGSYEQNIDRAYLLTPLGHGVSMGVHESQSRIYENQLGRSRGFTAYLYKQMVKRFGALNIDGEEAFFGAVNKLHRGYIRTEADEVQYNLHVMLRFDLERQMIAGTLEVADLEEAWNARFEADFGYPVDKASNGCLQDVHWGAGLFGYFPTYSLGNVYSGCLYQALRADVPGLEADLAKGDTRGATGWLRARVQRHGSLYEPEEVIEKACGFSPNVQPLLDYLQEKFSAIYRL
;
A
#
# COMPACT_ATOMS: atom_id res chain seq x y z
N ASP A 1 1.38 6.75 19.63
CA ASP A 1 2.63 6.59 20.39
C ASP A 1 3.26 5.23 20.18
N ASP A 2 2.73 4.13 20.71
CA ASP A 2 3.40 2.80 20.62
C ASP A 2 3.76 2.34 19.18
N TYR A 3 2.86 2.57 18.21
CA TYR A 3 3.09 2.20 16.79
C TYR A 3 3.58 3.35 15.92
N GLU A 4 3.36 4.58 16.40
CA GLU A 4 3.70 5.83 15.72
C GLU A 4 4.08 6.85 16.80
N PRO A 5 5.39 6.95 17.13
CA PRO A 5 5.86 7.87 18.16
C PRO A 5 5.46 9.32 17.86
N GLY A 6 4.93 10.02 18.87
CA GLY A 6 4.49 11.41 18.74
C GLY A 6 3.12 11.63 18.10
N ALA A 7 2.48 10.58 17.55
CA ALA A 7 1.13 10.69 16.99
C ALA A 7 0.05 10.72 18.08
N SER A 8 -1.00 11.52 17.85
CA SER A 8 -2.17 11.64 18.73
C SER A 8 -3.48 11.35 17.99
N GLY A 9 -4.49 10.89 18.73
CA GLY A 9 -5.82 10.62 18.16
C GLY A 9 -6.48 11.87 17.56
N ALA A 10 -6.20 13.07 18.09
CA ALA A 10 -6.72 14.32 17.55
C ALA A 10 -6.12 14.64 16.16
N ARG A 11 -4.79 14.56 16.01
CA ARG A 11 -4.13 14.80 14.71
C ARG A 11 -4.51 13.76 13.67
N LEU A 12 -4.66 12.49 14.08
CA LEU A 12 -5.15 11.43 13.19
C LEU A 12 -6.61 11.67 12.76
N GLN A 13 -7.46 12.18 13.64
CA GLN A 13 -8.82 12.57 13.27
C GLN A 13 -8.83 13.70 12.23
N GLU A 14 -8.04 14.76 12.44
CA GLU A 14 -7.92 15.87 11.47
C GLU A 14 -7.47 15.36 10.09
N MET A 15 -6.49 14.45 10.06
CA MET A 15 -6.04 13.79 8.83
C MET A 15 -7.18 13.01 8.15
N PHE A 16 -7.95 12.24 8.91
CA PHE A 16 -9.04 11.45 8.36
C PHE A 16 -10.23 12.29 7.88
N ASP A 17 -10.56 13.36 8.61
CA ASP A 17 -11.61 14.30 8.24
C ASP A 17 -11.26 15.02 6.93
N ALA A 18 -9.99 15.32 6.70
CA ALA A 18 -9.51 15.90 5.45
C ALA A 18 -9.51 14.90 4.27
N LEU A 19 -9.22 13.62 4.53
CA LEU A 19 -9.15 12.59 3.48
C LEU A 19 -10.53 12.09 3.03
N ARG A 20 -11.43 11.81 3.98
CA ARG A 20 -12.65 11.03 3.73
C ARG A 20 -13.56 11.61 2.63
N PRO A 21 -13.87 12.92 2.62
CA PRO A 21 -14.79 13.47 1.61
C PRO A 21 -14.27 13.28 0.18
N GLY A 22 -12.98 13.52 -0.04
CA GLY A 22 -12.34 13.36 -1.35
C GLY A 22 -12.31 11.90 -1.80
N LEU A 23 -12.02 10.96 -0.89
CA LEU A 23 -11.98 9.54 -1.21
C LEU A 23 -13.37 8.97 -1.51
N VAL A 24 -14.40 9.32 -0.73
CA VAL A 24 -15.79 8.91 -0.99
C VAL A 24 -16.25 9.45 -2.35
N ALA A 25 -16.03 10.73 -2.62
CA ALA A 25 -16.40 11.35 -3.90
C ALA A 25 -15.70 10.70 -5.09
N LEU A 26 -14.38 10.49 -5.02
CA LEU A 26 -13.61 9.86 -6.09
C LEU A 26 -14.05 8.41 -6.33
N ARG A 27 -14.27 7.65 -5.25
CA ARG A 27 -14.78 6.29 -5.29
C ARG A 27 -16.13 6.22 -6.00
N ASP A 28 -17.09 7.04 -5.58
CA ASP A 28 -18.44 7.05 -6.15
C ASP A 28 -18.41 7.43 -7.63
N ALA A 29 -17.60 8.43 -7.99
CA ALA A 29 -17.40 8.81 -9.39
C ALA A 29 -16.82 7.64 -10.21
N CYS A 30 -15.78 6.96 -9.72
CA CYS A 30 -15.17 5.83 -10.42
C CYS A 30 -16.12 4.63 -10.57
N LEU A 31 -16.86 4.27 -9.51
CA LEU A 31 -17.80 3.15 -9.57
C LEU A 31 -19.07 3.46 -10.36
N GLY A 32 -19.44 4.74 -10.46
CA GLY A 32 -20.55 5.23 -11.30
C GLY A 32 -20.15 5.57 -12.74
N ALA A 33 -18.85 5.56 -13.08
CA ALA A 33 -18.37 5.96 -14.39
C ALA A 33 -18.88 5.04 -15.50
N ALA A 34 -19.22 5.65 -16.65
CA ALA A 34 -19.63 4.91 -17.84
C ALA A 34 -18.49 4.01 -18.39
N HIS A 35 -17.24 4.45 -18.26
CA HIS A 35 -16.08 3.65 -18.61
C HIS A 35 -15.60 2.87 -17.39
N GLN A 36 -15.58 1.54 -17.52
CA GLN A 36 -15.06 0.63 -16.50
C GLN A 36 -13.86 -0.13 -17.07
N PRO A 37 -12.68 -0.12 -16.41
CA PRO A 37 -11.55 -0.94 -16.83
C PRO A 37 -11.90 -2.43 -16.87
N ALA A 38 -11.37 -3.16 -17.84
CA ALA A 38 -11.57 -4.60 -17.94
C ALA A 38 -10.88 -5.34 -16.79
N ARG A 39 -11.47 -6.46 -16.34
CA ARG A 39 -10.84 -7.33 -15.36
C ARG A 39 -9.86 -8.28 -16.07
N LEU A 40 -8.67 -8.49 -15.50
CA LEU A 40 -7.77 -9.53 -15.96
C LEU A 40 -8.38 -10.91 -15.66
N GLU A 41 -8.52 -11.73 -16.69
CA GLU A 41 -9.07 -13.08 -16.58
C GLU A 41 -8.10 -14.10 -17.17
N GLY A 42 -8.12 -15.31 -16.63
CA GLY A 42 -7.28 -16.41 -17.10
C GLY A 42 -6.80 -17.32 -15.99
N ARG A 43 -5.90 -18.23 -16.34
CA ARG A 43 -5.25 -19.14 -15.40
C ARG A 43 -3.74 -18.91 -15.40
N PHE A 44 -3.23 -18.45 -14.27
CA PHE A 44 -1.84 -18.07 -14.10
C PHE A 44 -1.15 -19.11 -13.23
N ALA A 45 -0.32 -19.96 -13.84
CA ALA A 45 0.35 -21.06 -13.12
C ALA A 45 1.18 -20.52 -11.94
N PRO A 46 1.00 -21.02 -10.70
CA PRO A 46 1.69 -20.52 -9.50
C PRO A 46 3.21 -20.46 -9.63
N GLY A 47 3.83 -21.48 -10.24
CA GLY A 47 5.28 -21.50 -10.46
C GLY A 47 5.79 -20.37 -11.37
N LYS A 48 4.97 -19.92 -12.34
CA LYS A 48 5.30 -18.77 -13.20
C LYS A 48 5.12 -17.45 -12.45
N GLN A 49 4.12 -17.35 -11.58
CA GLN A 49 3.94 -16.19 -10.69
C GLN A 49 5.14 -16.02 -9.76
N LEU A 50 5.59 -17.08 -9.09
CA LEU A 50 6.75 -17.03 -8.18
C LEU A 50 8.07 -16.71 -8.91
N LYS A 51 8.21 -17.10 -10.18
CA LYS A 51 9.37 -16.70 -11.01
C LYS A 51 9.31 -15.22 -11.38
N LEU A 52 8.12 -14.69 -11.66
CA LEU A 52 7.93 -13.25 -11.87
C LEU A 52 8.16 -12.48 -10.58
N ALA A 53 7.62 -12.94 -9.45
CA ALA A 53 7.79 -12.32 -8.15
C ALA A 53 9.27 -12.15 -7.75
N ARG A 54 10.09 -13.21 -7.92
CA ARG A 54 11.55 -13.13 -7.71
C ARG A 54 12.25 -12.15 -8.65
N ARG A 55 11.74 -11.98 -9.87
CA ARG A 55 12.28 -11.00 -10.82
C ARG A 55 11.93 -9.59 -10.36
N LEU A 56 10.68 -9.33 -10.02
CA LEU A 56 10.20 -8.04 -9.53
C LEU A 56 10.93 -7.63 -8.25
N ALA A 57 11.12 -8.54 -7.29
CA ALA A 57 11.90 -8.25 -6.09
C ALA A 57 13.31 -7.73 -6.41
N ARG A 58 14.02 -8.35 -7.37
CA ARG A 58 15.33 -7.84 -7.84
C ARG A 58 15.22 -6.51 -8.57
N ASP A 59 14.20 -6.37 -9.43
CA ASP A 59 13.98 -5.14 -10.19
C ASP A 59 13.72 -3.96 -9.23
N PHE A 60 13.13 -4.21 -8.05
CA PHE A 60 12.93 -3.27 -6.93
C PHE A 60 14.07 -3.23 -5.90
N GLY A 61 15.23 -3.82 -6.19
CA GLY A 61 16.43 -3.66 -5.37
C GLY A 61 16.54 -4.55 -4.14
N TYR A 62 15.66 -5.55 -3.97
CA TYR A 62 15.76 -6.50 -2.86
C TYR A 62 17.03 -7.35 -2.97
N ASP A 63 17.82 -7.38 -1.89
CA ASP A 63 19.07 -8.11 -1.82
C ASP A 63 18.87 -9.55 -1.30
N PHE A 64 18.99 -10.52 -2.21
CA PHE A 64 18.89 -11.95 -1.89
C PHE A 64 20.09 -12.51 -1.13
N ALA A 65 21.20 -11.76 -1.00
CA ALA A 65 22.30 -12.15 -0.11
C ALA A 65 21.93 -11.95 1.37
N HIS A 66 20.95 -11.09 1.65
CA HIS A 66 20.49 -10.72 3.00
C HIS A 66 18.99 -10.97 3.17
N GLY A 67 18.45 -11.96 2.46
CA GLY A 67 17.03 -12.22 2.45
C GLY A 67 16.58 -13.35 1.52
N ARG A 68 15.30 -13.72 1.61
CA ARG A 68 14.68 -14.75 0.76
C ARG A 68 13.17 -14.55 0.66
N ILE A 69 12.58 -15.20 -0.35
CA ILE A 69 11.14 -15.19 -0.63
C ILE A 69 10.53 -16.57 -0.38
N ASP A 70 9.45 -16.59 0.41
CA ASP A 70 8.65 -17.79 0.72
C ASP A 70 7.16 -17.60 0.47
N ARG A 71 6.39 -18.66 0.75
CA ARG A 71 4.93 -18.63 0.70
C ARG A 71 4.36 -18.58 2.10
N ALA A 72 3.36 -17.71 2.29
CA ALA A 72 2.54 -17.66 3.49
C ALA A 72 1.06 -17.49 3.11
N VAL A 73 0.16 -17.75 4.05
CA VAL A 73 -1.28 -17.51 3.85
C VAL A 73 -1.56 -16.01 3.77
N HIS A 74 -0.96 -15.26 4.69
CA HIS A 74 -0.91 -13.80 4.70
C HIS A 74 0.53 -13.38 4.42
N PRO A 75 0.79 -12.66 3.32
CA PRO A 75 2.09 -12.05 3.06
C PRO A 75 2.52 -11.15 4.23
N PHE A 76 3.81 -11.17 4.51
CA PHE A 76 4.47 -10.36 5.51
C PHE A 76 5.97 -10.32 5.23
N SER A 77 6.64 -9.36 5.87
CA SER A 77 8.08 -9.18 5.93
C SER A 77 8.52 -9.26 7.39
N SER A 78 9.74 -9.77 7.62
CA SER A 78 10.27 -9.96 8.97
C SER A 78 11.79 -10.02 8.96
N GLY A 79 12.40 -9.69 10.09
CA GLY A 79 13.85 -9.57 10.24
C GLY A 79 14.33 -8.14 9.99
N SER A 80 15.63 -7.93 10.23
CA SER A 80 16.27 -6.63 10.09
C SER A 80 17.74 -6.79 9.65
N GLY A 81 18.30 -5.73 9.08
CA GLY A 81 19.71 -5.69 8.71
C GLY A 81 20.13 -6.74 7.68
N LEU A 82 20.82 -7.80 8.13
CA LEU A 82 21.47 -8.78 7.26
C LEU A 82 20.64 -10.05 6.99
N ASP A 83 19.45 -10.18 7.58
CA ASP A 83 18.49 -11.25 7.26
C ASP A 83 17.07 -10.71 7.33
N VAL A 84 16.59 -10.20 6.20
CA VAL A 84 15.24 -9.64 6.03
C VAL A 84 14.49 -10.52 5.05
N ARG A 85 13.44 -11.20 5.50
CA ARG A 85 12.70 -12.20 4.72
C ARG A 85 11.32 -11.68 4.37
N VAL A 86 10.85 -12.04 3.18
CA VAL A 86 9.53 -11.64 2.69
C VAL A 86 8.75 -12.85 2.23
N THR A 87 7.43 -12.78 2.34
CA THR A 87 6.54 -13.86 1.92
C THR A 87 5.51 -13.36 0.91
N THR A 88 4.97 -14.25 0.10
CA THR A 88 3.90 -13.93 -0.86
C THR A 88 2.92 -15.09 -0.95
N ARG A 89 1.81 -14.90 -1.68
CA ARG A 89 0.84 -15.96 -1.98
C ARG A 89 0.52 -15.97 -3.47
N THR A 90 0.08 -17.10 -3.99
CA THR A 90 -0.28 -17.26 -5.40
C THR A 90 -1.76 -17.60 -5.52
N SER A 91 -2.46 -16.97 -6.47
CA SER A 91 -3.83 -17.35 -6.83
C SER A 91 -3.89 -17.66 -8.32
N VAL A 92 -4.44 -18.83 -8.69
CA VAL A 92 -4.48 -19.26 -10.10
C VAL A 92 -5.31 -18.31 -10.95
N GLY A 93 -6.41 -17.77 -10.41
CA GLY A 93 -7.30 -16.85 -11.12
C GLY A 93 -6.95 -15.37 -10.95
N ASP A 94 -6.00 -15.06 -10.07
CA ASP A 94 -5.61 -13.68 -9.79
C ASP A 94 -4.09 -13.58 -9.50
N PRO A 95 -3.28 -13.26 -10.52
CA PRO A 95 -1.84 -13.15 -10.36
C PRO A 95 -1.43 -11.87 -9.61
N PHE A 96 -2.31 -10.86 -9.52
CA PHE A 96 -2.02 -9.60 -8.83
C PHE A 96 -1.82 -9.80 -7.33
N ASN A 97 -2.50 -10.79 -6.75
CA ASN A 97 -2.24 -11.27 -5.40
C ASN A 97 -0.78 -11.66 -5.14
N CYS A 98 -0.08 -12.25 -6.11
CA CYS A 98 1.34 -12.58 -5.92
C CYS A 98 2.25 -11.40 -6.21
N ILE A 99 1.95 -10.69 -7.31
CA ILE A 99 2.76 -9.61 -7.86
C ILE A 99 2.81 -8.42 -6.90
N TYR A 100 1.67 -7.92 -6.45
CA TYR A 100 1.65 -6.73 -5.62
C TYR A 100 1.98 -7.04 -4.16
N SER A 101 1.61 -8.22 -3.64
CA SER A 101 2.12 -8.63 -2.33
C SER A 101 3.64 -8.72 -2.31
N ILE A 102 4.30 -9.25 -3.34
CA ILE A 102 5.77 -9.27 -3.31
C ILE A 102 6.38 -7.87 -3.43
N ILE A 103 5.81 -6.97 -4.23
CA ILE A 103 6.33 -5.60 -4.35
C ILE A 103 6.13 -4.86 -3.01
N HIS A 104 4.97 -5.03 -2.38
CA HIS A 104 4.64 -4.49 -1.06
C HIS A 104 5.64 -4.95 0.01
N GLU A 105 5.81 -6.27 0.16
CA GLU A 105 6.73 -6.81 1.17
C GLU A 105 8.19 -6.50 0.85
N VAL A 106 8.55 -6.34 -0.43
CA VAL A 106 9.88 -5.86 -0.82
C VAL A 106 10.07 -4.39 -0.45
N GLY A 107 9.05 -3.54 -0.50
CA GLY A 107 9.16 -2.16 -0.01
C GLY A 107 9.49 -2.11 1.48
N HIS A 108 8.78 -2.92 2.29
CA HIS A 108 9.13 -3.14 3.70
C HIS A 108 10.54 -3.70 3.87
N GLY A 109 10.85 -4.79 3.17
CA GLY A 109 12.15 -5.45 3.30
C GLY A 109 13.31 -4.56 2.84
N SER A 110 13.08 -3.69 1.85
CA SER A 110 14.09 -2.74 1.38
C SER A 110 14.34 -1.63 2.38
N TYR A 111 13.33 -1.21 3.16
CA TYR A 111 13.57 -0.29 4.26
C TYR A 111 14.59 -0.90 5.23
N GLU A 112 14.31 -2.09 5.74
CA GLU A 112 15.16 -2.78 6.71
C GLU A 112 16.55 -3.14 6.17
N GLN A 113 16.67 -3.54 4.89
CA GLN A 113 17.96 -3.87 4.27
C GLN A 113 18.84 -2.62 4.03
N ASN A 114 18.23 -1.45 3.87
CA ASN A 114 18.95 -0.23 3.48
C ASN A 114 19.36 0.67 4.65
N ILE A 115 18.93 0.36 5.87
CA ILE A 115 19.39 1.04 7.09
C ILE A 115 20.92 0.97 7.16
N ASP A 116 21.55 2.09 7.56
CA ASP A 116 23.00 2.16 7.66
C ASP A 116 23.55 1.02 8.53
N ARG A 117 24.56 0.30 8.00
CA ARG A 117 25.16 -0.83 8.70
C ARG A 117 25.82 -0.43 10.02
N ALA A 118 26.17 0.85 10.17
CA ALA A 118 26.65 1.40 11.44
C ALA A 118 25.60 1.33 12.57
N TYR A 119 24.32 1.18 12.24
CA TYR A 119 23.22 1.10 13.21
C TYR A 119 22.78 -0.33 13.55
N LEU A 120 23.38 -1.35 12.93
CA LEU A 120 23.02 -2.74 13.23
C LEU A 120 23.16 -3.04 14.72
N LEU A 121 22.15 -3.73 15.27
CA LEU A 121 22.08 -4.12 16.69
C LEU A 121 22.05 -2.93 17.66
N THR A 122 21.65 -1.75 17.20
CA THR A 122 21.38 -0.57 18.02
C THR A 122 19.89 -0.20 17.97
N PRO A 123 19.40 0.67 18.86
CA PRO A 123 18.05 1.24 18.75
C PRO A 123 17.80 2.00 17.45
N LEU A 124 18.83 2.35 16.66
CA LEU A 124 18.65 3.02 15.37
C LEU A 124 18.48 2.03 14.21
N GLY A 125 18.75 0.73 14.44
CA GLY A 125 18.88 -0.31 13.42
C GLY A 125 17.56 -0.92 12.92
N HIS A 126 16.45 -0.18 13.02
CA HIS A 126 15.12 -0.58 12.55
C HIS A 126 14.37 0.65 12.00
N GLY A 127 13.30 0.41 11.24
CA GLY A 127 12.44 1.49 10.77
C GLY A 127 11.77 2.26 11.91
N VAL A 128 11.71 3.59 11.78
CA VAL A 128 11.29 4.52 12.85
C VAL A 128 9.86 4.35 13.38
N SER A 129 8.90 3.95 12.52
CA SER A 129 7.49 3.79 12.91
C SER A 129 6.76 2.91 11.91
N MET A 130 5.58 2.42 12.31
CA MET A 130 4.72 1.64 11.40
C MET A 130 4.24 2.46 10.20
N GLY A 131 3.93 3.75 10.38
CA GLY A 131 3.51 4.63 9.31
C GLY A 131 4.62 4.89 8.29
N VAL A 132 5.85 5.18 8.76
CA VAL A 132 6.99 5.31 7.84
C VAL A 132 7.30 3.96 7.18
N HIS A 133 7.19 2.86 7.90
CA HIS A 133 7.44 1.52 7.34
C HIS A 133 6.41 1.13 6.27
N GLU A 134 5.13 1.43 6.48
CA GLU A 134 4.06 1.27 5.49
C GLU A 134 4.21 2.24 4.32
N SER A 135 4.74 3.45 4.52
CA SER A 135 5.00 4.35 3.40
C SER A 135 5.97 3.75 2.38
N GLN A 136 6.91 2.91 2.84
CA GLN A 136 7.86 2.22 1.97
C GLN A 136 7.19 1.07 1.23
N SER A 137 6.35 0.26 1.86
CA SER A 137 5.61 -0.77 1.14
C SER A 137 4.65 -0.17 0.12
N ARG A 138 3.94 0.90 0.48
CA ARG A 138 2.95 1.56 -0.38
C ARG A 138 3.57 2.27 -1.56
N ILE A 139 4.64 3.04 -1.38
CA ILE A 139 5.26 3.72 -2.53
C ILE A 139 5.81 2.72 -3.55
N TYR A 140 6.36 1.60 -3.09
CA TYR A 140 6.82 0.51 -3.97
C TYR A 140 5.64 -0.15 -4.69
N GLU A 141 4.59 -0.54 -3.94
CA GLU A 141 3.43 -1.23 -4.49
C GLU A 141 2.65 -0.36 -5.48
N ASN A 142 2.32 0.85 -5.07
CA ASN A 142 1.28 1.68 -5.68
C ASN A 142 1.86 2.72 -6.62
N GLN A 143 2.56 3.72 -6.09
CA GLN A 143 3.06 4.84 -6.89
C GLN A 143 4.13 4.40 -7.90
N LEU A 144 4.91 3.35 -7.59
CA LEU A 144 5.87 2.75 -8.52
C LEU A 144 5.28 1.53 -9.23
N GLY A 145 4.85 0.49 -8.50
CA GLY A 145 4.45 -0.80 -9.08
C GLY A 145 3.14 -0.77 -9.85
N ARG A 146 2.18 0.08 -9.47
CA ARG A 146 0.90 0.29 -10.17
C ARG A 146 0.91 1.54 -11.05
N SER A 147 2.08 2.15 -11.29
CA SER A 147 2.21 3.32 -12.16
C SER A 147 1.97 2.98 -13.62
N ARG A 148 1.63 3.98 -14.43
CA ARG A 148 1.44 3.80 -15.87
C ARG A 148 2.72 3.30 -16.55
N GLY A 149 3.87 3.88 -16.19
CA GLY A 149 5.16 3.41 -16.66
C GLY A 149 5.43 1.96 -16.28
N PHE A 150 5.38 1.60 -15.00
CA PHE A 150 5.75 0.26 -14.58
C PHE A 150 4.79 -0.83 -15.09
N THR A 151 3.49 -0.51 -15.17
CA THR A 151 2.50 -1.46 -15.70
C THR A 151 2.70 -1.75 -17.19
N ALA A 152 3.25 -0.82 -17.97
CA ALA A 152 3.68 -1.09 -19.35
C ALA A 152 4.80 -2.14 -19.43
N TYR A 153 5.81 -2.04 -18.55
CA TYR A 153 6.83 -3.08 -18.42
C TYR A 153 6.23 -4.41 -17.94
N LEU A 154 5.40 -4.36 -16.91
CA LEU A 154 4.77 -5.54 -16.31
C LEU A 154 3.87 -6.27 -17.31
N TYR A 155 3.12 -5.56 -18.15
CA TYR A 155 2.32 -6.15 -19.23
C TYR A 155 3.18 -7.02 -20.15
N LYS A 156 4.33 -6.52 -20.61
CA LYS A 156 5.29 -7.29 -21.43
C LYS A 156 5.79 -8.52 -20.67
N GLN A 157 6.07 -8.39 -19.37
CA GLN A 157 6.50 -9.51 -18.55
C GLN A 157 5.41 -10.58 -18.36
N MET A 158 4.15 -10.15 -18.28
CA MET A 158 2.98 -11.00 -18.17
C MET A 158 2.75 -11.76 -19.48
N VAL A 159 2.69 -11.06 -20.62
CA VAL A 159 2.51 -11.69 -21.94
C VAL A 159 3.62 -12.70 -22.23
N LYS A 160 4.87 -12.33 -21.96
CA LYS A 160 6.04 -13.22 -22.13
C LYS A 160 5.92 -14.53 -21.35
N ARG A 161 5.31 -14.52 -20.17
CA ARG A 161 5.25 -15.69 -19.27
C ARG A 161 3.97 -16.49 -19.44
N PHE A 162 2.85 -15.82 -19.65
CA PHE A 162 1.52 -16.42 -19.59
C PHE A 162 0.85 -16.53 -20.98
N GLY A 163 1.43 -15.93 -22.02
CA GLY A 163 0.83 -15.85 -23.35
C GLY A 163 -0.06 -14.61 -23.48
N ALA A 164 -0.83 -14.55 -24.57
CA ALA A 164 -1.80 -13.47 -24.77
C ALA A 164 -2.77 -13.38 -23.59
N LEU A 165 -3.03 -12.15 -23.14
CA LEU A 165 -3.99 -11.84 -22.07
C LEU A 165 -5.34 -11.47 -22.68
N ASN A 166 -6.42 -11.50 -21.90
CA ASN A 166 -7.71 -10.93 -22.30
C ASN A 166 -7.73 -9.39 -22.29
N ILE A 167 -6.59 -8.76 -21.98
CA ILE A 167 -6.40 -7.32 -21.89
C ILE A 167 -5.56 -6.85 -23.08
N ASP A 168 -6.11 -5.90 -23.83
CA ASP A 168 -5.51 -5.41 -25.07
C ASP A 168 -4.55 -4.23 -24.80
N GLY A 169 -3.26 -4.52 -24.87
CA GLY A 169 -2.20 -3.53 -24.72
C GLY A 169 -1.90 -3.07 -23.28
N GLU A 170 -0.85 -2.27 -23.20
CA GLU A 170 -0.28 -1.76 -21.94
C GLU A 170 -1.26 -0.84 -21.20
N GLU A 171 -2.00 -0.01 -21.93
CA GLU A 171 -2.92 0.96 -21.33
C GLU A 171 -4.16 0.29 -20.70
N ALA A 172 -4.75 -0.69 -21.39
CA ALA A 172 -5.86 -1.43 -20.81
C ALA A 172 -5.40 -2.25 -19.58
N PHE A 173 -4.14 -2.69 -19.57
CA PHE A 173 -3.54 -3.39 -18.43
C PHE A 173 -3.30 -2.47 -17.24
N PHE A 174 -2.86 -1.23 -17.47
CA PHE A 174 -2.80 -0.20 -16.44
C PHE A 174 -4.16 0.03 -15.79
N GLY A 175 -5.24 0.12 -16.58
CA GLY A 175 -6.61 0.20 -16.06
C GLY A 175 -7.02 -1.05 -15.28
N ALA A 176 -6.71 -2.25 -15.79
CA ALA A 176 -7.07 -3.52 -15.14
C ALA A 176 -6.40 -3.72 -13.77
N VAL A 177 -5.14 -3.31 -13.65
CA VAL A 177 -4.36 -3.33 -12.39
C VAL A 177 -4.96 -2.42 -11.32
N ASN A 178 -5.52 -1.30 -11.75
CA ASN A 178 -6.03 -0.22 -10.89
C ASN A 178 -7.56 -0.21 -10.83
N LYS A 179 -8.21 -1.33 -11.13
CA LYS A 179 -9.66 -1.42 -11.14
C LYS A 179 -10.21 -1.45 -9.70
N LEU A 180 -11.11 -0.52 -9.40
CA LEU A 180 -11.98 -0.55 -8.22
C LEU A 180 -12.97 -1.70 -8.30
N HIS A 181 -13.29 -2.27 -7.15
CA HIS A 181 -14.29 -3.33 -7.03
C HIS A 181 -15.12 -3.15 -5.76
N ARG A 182 -16.33 -3.72 -5.75
CA ARG A 182 -17.17 -3.78 -4.55
C ARG A 182 -16.74 -4.99 -3.72
N GLY A 183 -15.79 -4.77 -2.80
CA GLY A 183 -15.25 -5.78 -1.90
C GLY A 183 -15.43 -5.37 -0.43
N TYR A 184 -15.32 -6.34 0.47
CA TYR A 184 -15.43 -6.09 1.91
C TYR A 184 -14.09 -6.09 2.64
N ILE A 185 -13.08 -6.73 2.04
CA ILE A 185 -11.83 -7.10 2.70
C ILE A 185 -10.79 -6.00 2.52
N ARG A 186 -10.38 -5.38 3.63
CA ARG A 186 -9.41 -4.27 3.65
C ARG A 186 -8.11 -4.60 2.92
N THR A 187 -7.53 -5.78 3.15
CA THR A 187 -6.25 -6.17 2.53
C THR A 187 -6.36 -6.42 1.02
N GLU A 188 -7.58 -6.51 0.49
CA GLU A 188 -7.84 -6.72 -0.94
C GLU A 188 -8.41 -5.45 -1.61
N ALA A 189 -8.67 -4.40 -0.84
CA ALA A 189 -9.20 -3.13 -1.33
C ALA A 189 -8.21 -2.42 -2.27
N ASP A 190 -8.75 -1.66 -3.22
CA ASP A 190 -7.98 -0.78 -4.10
C ASP A 190 -7.47 0.48 -3.38
N GLU A 191 -6.59 1.23 -4.05
CA GLU A 191 -5.93 2.43 -3.50
C GLU A 191 -6.90 3.53 -3.03
N VAL A 192 -8.08 3.64 -3.64
CA VAL A 192 -9.07 4.68 -3.28
C VAL A 192 -9.84 4.25 -2.03
N GLN A 193 -10.29 3.00 -2.00
CA GLN A 193 -11.14 2.48 -0.93
C GLN A 193 -10.37 2.07 0.34
N TYR A 194 -9.08 1.74 0.23
CA TYR A 194 -8.28 1.19 1.34
C TYR A 194 -8.30 2.08 2.61
N ASN A 195 -8.13 3.39 2.45
CA ASN A 195 -8.08 4.30 3.60
C ASN A 195 -9.45 4.45 4.29
N LEU A 196 -10.57 4.24 3.58
CA LEU A 196 -11.92 4.22 4.17
C LEU A 196 -12.08 3.03 5.13
N HIS A 197 -11.50 1.86 4.80
CA HIS A 197 -11.51 0.71 5.71
C HIS A 197 -10.75 1.00 7.01
N VAL A 198 -9.60 1.68 6.93
CA VAL A 198 -8.80 2.06 8.10
C VAL A 198 -9.55 3.07 8.96
N MET A 199 -10.11 4.09 8.33
CA MET A 199 -10.95 5.10 8.96
C MET A 199 -12.13 4.51 9.72
N LEU A 200 -12.85 3.55 9.12
CA LEU A 200 -13.93 2.83 9.78
C LEU A 200 -13.45 2.19 11.09
N ARG A 201 -12.30 1.52 11.08
CA ARG A 201 -11.75 0.86 12.28
C ARG A 201 -11.33 1.88 13.33
N PHE A 202 -10.67 2.95 12.91
CA PHE A 202 -10.28 4.03 13.81
C PHE A 202 -11.49 4.64 14.54
N ASP A 203 -12.57 4.92 13.81
CA ASP A 203 -13.77 5.51 14.41
C ASP A 203 -14.44 4.56 15.41
N LEU A 204 -14.46 3.25 15.14
CA LEU A 204 -14.99 2.24 16.06
C LEU A 204 -14.06 2.02 17.26
N GLU A 205 -12.74 1.99 17.07
CA GLU A 205 -11.76 1.91 18.16
C GLU A 205 -11.93 3.07 19.14
N ARG A 206 -12.06 4.29 18.64
CA ARG A 206 -12.26 5.47 19.47
C ARG A 206 -13.54 5.38 20.29
N GLN A 207 -14.64 4.93 19.69
CA GLN A 207 -15.91 4.79 20.39
C GLN A 207 -15.86 3.70 21.46
N MET A 208 -15.24 2.55 21.17
CA MET A 208 -15.04 1.48 22.16
C MET A 208 -14.18 1.95 23.33
N ILE A 209 -13.05 2.62 23.06
CA ILE A 209 -12.14 3.13 24.09
C ILE A 209 -12.79 4.24 24.93
N ALA A 210 -13.63 5.08 24.31
CA ALA A 210 -14.38 6.13 25.00
C ALA A 210 -15.57 5.60 25.81
N GLY A 211 -15.93 4.31 25.69
CA GLY A 211 -17.10 3.72 26.32
C GLY A 211 -18.43 4.17 25.73
N THR A 212 -18.43 4.68 24.49
CA THR A 212 -19.64 5.09 23.77
C THR A 212 -20.14 4.03 22.79
N LEU A 213 -19.41 2.92 22.64
CA LEU A 213 -19.81 1.74 21.87
C LEU A 213 -19.47 0.49 22.68
N GLU A 214 -20.48 -0.30 23.01
CA GLU A 214 -20.31 -1.61 23.65
C GLU A 214 -19.89 -2.66 22.63
N VAL A 215 -19.06 -3.63 23.04
CA VAL A 215 -18.54 -4.67 22.13
C VAL A 215 -19.67 -5.53 21.53
N ALA A 216 -20.77 -5.71 22.27
CA ALA A 216 -21.94 -6.43 21.78
C ALA A 216 -22.60 -5.77 20.56
N ASP A 217 -22.46 -4.45 20.41
CA ASP A 217 -23.08 -3.65 19.35
C ASP A 217 -22.11 -3.40 18.17
N LEU A 218 -20.89 -3.94 18.24
CA LEU A 218 -19.82 -3.69 17.27
C LEU A 218 -20.18 -4.13 15.85
N GLU A 219 -20.88 -5.26 15.69
CA GLU A 219 -21.28 -5.74 14.36
C GLU A 219 -22.28 -4.78 13.69
N GLU A 220 -23.25 -4.26 14.45
CA GLU A 220 -24.22 -3.29 13.93
C GLU A 220 -23.53 -1.97 13.58
N ALA A 221 -22.70 -1.44 14.49
CA ALA A 221 -21.95 -0.21 14.28
C ALA A 221 -21.01 -0.32 13.06
N TRP A 222 -20.36 -1.48 12.90
CA TRP A 222 -19.56 -1.78 11.72
C TRP A 222 -20.38 -1.73 10.43
N ASN A 223 -21.50 -2.44 10.40
CA ASN A 223 -22.32 -2.55 9.20
C ASN A 223 -22.89 -1.18 8.79
N ALA A 224 -23.38 -0.41 9.76
CA ALA A 224 -23.87 0.94 9.53
C ALA A 224 -22.76 1.87 9.00
N ARG A 225 -21.56 1.79 9.59
CA ARG A 225 -20.45 2.63 9.13
C ARG A 225 -19.94 2.23 7.75
N PHE A 226 -19.86 0.92 7.49
CA PHE A 226 -19.45 0.40 6.20
C PHE A 226 -20.42 0.84 5.11
N GLU A 227 -21.73 0.73 5.34
CA GLU A 227 -22.71 1.18 4.36
C GLU A 227 -22.63 2.70 4.12
N ALA A 228 -22.34 3.50 5.15
CA ALA A 228 -22.17 4.94 5.00
C ALA A 228 -20.95 5.33 4.14
N ASP A 229 -19.80 4.68 4.31
CA ASP A 229 -18.57 5.00 3.57
C ASP A 229 -18.52 4.32 2.18
N PHE A 230 -19.16 3.15 2.01
CA PHE A 230 -19.05 2.33 0.80
C PHE A 230 -20.37 2.21 0.01
N GLY A 231 -21.51 2.63 0.56
CA GLY A 231 -22.79 2.63 -0.14
C GLY A 231 -23.34 1.24 -0.48
N TYR A 232 -22.96 0.20 0.27
CA TYR A 232 -23.59 -1.13 0.22
C TYR A 232 -23.43 -1.86 1.56
N PRO A 233 -24.40 -2.74 1.93
CA PRO A 233 -24.38 -3.44 3.21
C PRO A 233 -23.36 -4.58 3.22
N VAL A 234 -22.83 -4.88 4.41
CA VAL A 234 -22.02 -6.09 4.65
C VAL A 234 -22.94 -7.31 4.71
N ASP A 235 -22.52 -8.40 4.08
CA ASP A 235 -23.34 -9.61 3.92
C ASP A 235 -23.23 -10.63 5.07
N LYS A 236 -22.12 -10.63 5.82
CA LYS A 236 -21.88 -11.52 6.97
C LYS A 236 -20.75 -10.99 7.87
N ALA A 237 -20.77 -11.35 9.15
CA ALA A 237 -19.74 -10.95 10.13
C ALA A 237 -18.29 -11.23 9.70
N SER A 238 -18.04 -12.35 8.99
CA SER A 238 -16.69 -12.70 8.49
C SER A 238 -16.18 -11.78 7.36
N ASN A 239 -17.08 -11.09 6.67
CA ASN A 239 -16.77 -9.98 5.77
C ASN A 239 -16.87 -8.62 6.49
N GLY A 240 -17.41 -8.59 7.71
CA GLY A 240 -17.56 -7.42 8.58
C GLY A 240 -16.50 -7.33 9.66
N CYS A 241 -16.92 -7.13 10.91
CA CYS A 241 -16.06 -6.90 12.07
C CYS A 241 -15.10 -8.05 12.40
N LEU A 242 -15.33 -9.26 11.90
CA LEU A 242 -14.45 -10.43 12.12
C LEU A 242 -13.38 -10.61 11.03
N GLN A 243 -13.27 -9.69 10.06
CA GLN A 243 -12.37 -9.87 8.92
C GLN A 243 -10.87 -9.71 9.26
N ASP A 244 -10.54 -8.98 10.33
CA ASP A 244 -9.16 -8.66 10.73
C ASP A 244 -8.84 -9.24 12.11
N VAL A 245 -7.59 -9.68 12.28
CA VAL A 245 -7.12 -10.30 13.52
C VAL A 245 -6.77 -9.29 14.62
N HIS A 246 -6.57 -8.01 14.27
CA HIS A 246 -5.94 -6.99 15.11
C HIS A 246 -6.58 -6.86 16.49
N TRP A 247 -7.90 -6.67 16.58
CA TRP A 247 -8.59 -6.52 17.87
C TRP A 247 -8.53 -7.80 18.70
N GLY A 248 -8.62 -8.98 18.06
CA GLY A 248 -8.43 -10.27 18.74
C GLY A 248 -7.00 -10.47 19.27
N ALA A 249 -6.02 -9.81 18.66
CA ALA A 249 -4.62 -9.79 19.09
C ALA A 249 -4.27 -8.60 20.00
N GLY A 250 -5.24 -7.74 20.36
CA GLY A 250 -5.02 -6.57 21.22
C GLY A 250 -4.35 -5.36 20.54
N LEU A 251 -4.29 -5.33 19.20
CA LEU A 251 -3.61 -4.28 18.43
C LEU A 251 -4.49 -3.03 18.20
N PHE A 252 -4.91 -2.38 19.28
CA PHE A 252 -5.68 -1.12 19.23
C PHE A 252 -4.80 0.09 18.92
N GLY A 253 -5.27 1.02 18.09
CA GLY A 253 -4.47 2.17 17.64
C GLY A 253 -3.43 1.81 16.57
N TYR A 254 -3.42 0.56 16.08
CA TYR A 254 -2.50 0.11 15.03
C TYR A 254 -2.96 0.55 13.65
N PHE A 255 -4.25 0.37 13.33
CA PHE A 255 -4.78 0.61 11.98
C PHE A 255 -4.48 1.99 11.40
N PRO A 256 -4.51 3.10 12.16
CA PRO A 256 -4.22 4.43 11.61
C PRO A 256 -2.86 4.54 10.93
N THR A 257 -1.88 3.74 11.36
CA THR A 257 -0.53 3.74 10.77
C THR A 257 -0.55 3.29 9.30
N TYR A 258 -1.52 2.45 8.90
CA TYR A 258 -1.67 2.08 7.48
C TYR A 258 -2.02 3.27 6.59
N SER A 259 -2.96 4.11 7.03
CA SER A 259 -3.34 5.31 6.27
C SER A 259 -2.28 6.39 6.34
N LEU A 260 -1.60 6.52 7.48
CA LEU A 260 -0.44 7.41 7.60
C LEU A 260 0.65 7.02 6.61
N GLY A 261 0.90 5.72 6.42
CA GLY A 261 1.79 5.21 5.39
C GLY A 261 1.38 5.62 3.98
N ASN A 262 0.09 5.55 3.64
CA ASN A 262 -0.41 6.06 2.36
C ASN A 262 -0.17 7.57 2.23
N VAL A 263 -0.45 8.37 3.25
CA VAL A 263 -0.22 9.82 3.24
C VAL A 263 1.25 10.16 3.02
N TYR A 264 2.14 9.52 3.77
CA TYR A 264 3.59 9.67 3.61
C TYR A 264 4.06 9.21 2.24
N SER A 265 3.54 8.11 1.70
CA SER A 265 3.88 7.65 0.34
C SER A 265 3.51 8.68 -0.74
N GLY A 266 2.39 9.39 -0.59
CA GLY A 266 1.98 10.49 -1.48
C GLY A 266 2.97 11.65 -1.42
N CYS A 267 3.36 12.08 -0.21
CA CYS A 267 4.35 13.13 -0.01
C CYS A 267 5.70 12.77 -0.62
N LEU A 268 6.19 11.56 -0.31
CA LEU A 268 7.44 11.03 -0.84
C LEU A 268 7.42 10.93 -2.36
N TYR A 269 6.30 10.49 -2.94
CA TYR A 269 6.18 10.39 -4.39
C TYR A 269 6.20 11.75 -5.09
N GLN A 270 5.55 12.77 -4.52
CA GLN A 270 5.63 14.13 -5.04
C GLN A 270 7.09 14.64 -5.07
N ALA A 271 7.82 14.47 -3.96
CA ALA A 271 9.22 14.87 -3.88
C ALA A 271 10.11 14.04 -4.83
N LEU A 272 9.88 12.72 -4.89
CA LEU A 272 10.60 11.81 -5.78
C LEU A 272 10.44 12.20 -7.26
N ARG A 273 9.23 12.56 -7.71
CA ARG A 273 8.98 12.99 -9.09
C ARG A 273 9.76 14.26 -9.44
N ALA A 274 9.93 15.17 -8.48
CA ALA A 274 10.70 16.40 -8.68
C ALA A 274 12.21 16.12 -8.75
N ASP A 275 12.72 15.27 -7.86
CA ASP A 275 14.15 14.94 -7.76
C ASP A 275 14.63 13.95 -8.85
N VAL A 276 13.71 13.18 -9.46
CA VAL A 276 14.02 12.16 -10.47
C VAL A 276 13.20 12.40 -11.75
N PRO A 277 13.57 13.37 -12.61
CA PRO A 277 12.78 13.72 -13.80
C PRO A 277 12.59 12.60 -14.83
N GLY A 278 13.47 11.59 -14.83
CA GLY A 278 13.41 10.42 -15.72
C GLY A 278 12.50 9.28 -15.24
N LEU A 279 11.86 9.42 -14.07
CA LEU A 279 11.20 8.34 -13.34
C LEU A 279 10.26 7.49 -14.21
N GLU A 280 9.28 8.10 -14.88
CA GLU A 280 8.29 7.36 -15.68
C GLU A 280 8.93 6.59 -16.85
N ALA A 281 9.93 7.18 -17.51
CA ALA A 281 10.61 6.56 -18.63
C ALA A 281 11.48 5.36 -18.19
N ASP A 282 12.01 5.41 -16.97
CA ASP A 282 12.78 4.31 -16.38
C ASP A 282 11.86 3.19 -15.89
N LEU A 283 10.74 3.54 -15.23
CA LEU A 283 9.71 2.58 -14.83
C LEU A 283 9.12 1.83 -16.04
N ALA A 284 8.93 2.50 -17.18
CA ALA A 284 8.50 1.87 -18.44
C ALA A 284 9.45 0.79 -18.99
N LYS A 285 10.71 0.79 -18.54
CA LYS A 285 11.72 -0.22 -18.87
C LYS A 285 11.90 -1.26 -17.76
N GLY A 286 11.19 -1.11 -16.64
CA GLY A 286 11.37 -1.91 -15.43
C GLY A 286 12.61 -1.53 -14.63
N ASP A 287 13.19 -0.35 -14.87
CA ASP A 287 14.32 0.17 -14.10
C ASP A 287 13.82 1.03 -12.95
N THR A 288 13.92 0.52 -11.72
CA THR A 288 13.49 1.23 -10.51
C THR A 288 14.64 1.84 -9.73
N ARG A 289 15.89 1.76 -10.24
CA ARG A 289 17.10 2.12 -9.48
C ARG A 289 17.12 3.59 -9.07
N GLY A 290 16.60 4.48 -9.92
CA GLY A 290 16.47 5.91 -9.58
C GLY A 290 15.55 6.13 -8.38
N ALA A 291 14.36 5.49 -8.39
CA ALA A 291 13.38 5.59 -7.31
C ALA A 291 13.86 4.95 -6.01
N THR A 292 14.30 3.69 -6.08
CA THR A 292 14.76 2.93 -4.91
C THR A 292 16.04 3.52 -4.32
N GLY A 293 16.94 4.05 -5.16
CA GLY A 293 18.13 4.78 -4.71
C GLY A 293 17.79 6.09 -3.98
N TRP A 294 16.80 6.84 -4.46
CA TRP A 294 16.32 8.05 -3.79
C TRP A 294 15.71 7.72 -2.42
N LEU A 295 14.82 6.73 -2.35
CA LEU A 295 14.19 6.29 -1.10
C LEU A 295 15.23 5.79 -0.08
N ARG A 296 16.22 5.02 -0.55
CA ARG A 296 17.38 4.63 0.27
C ARG A 296 18.09 5.83 0.86
N ALA A 297 18.41 6.82 0.03
CA ALA A 297 19.23 7.96 0.43
C ALA A 297 18.49 8.96 1.33
N ARG A 298 17.19 9.17 1.11
CA ARG A 298 16.39 10.20 1.80
C ARG A 298 15.64 9.69 3.02
N VAL A 299 15.32 8.40 3.07
CA VAL A 299 14.50 7.80 4.13
C VAL A 299 15.23 6.64 4.78
N GLN A 300 15.48 5.58 4.01
CA GLN A 300 15.71 4.26 4.59
C GLN A 300 17.04 4.15 5.34
N ARG A 301 18.11 4.80 4.85
CA ARG A 301 19.43 4.76 5.49
C ARG A 301 19.45 5.25 6.94
N HIS A 302 18.47 6.06 7.34
CA HIS A 302 18.47 6.72 8.64
C HIS A 302 17.99 5.81 9.77
N GLY A 303 17.30 4.70 9.46
CA GLY A 303 16.66 3.87 10.46
C GLY A 303 15.80 4.72 11.40
N SER A 304 16.00 4.58 12.70
CA SER A 304 15.27 5.34 13.74
C SER A 304 16.05 6.56 14.28
N LEU A 305 16.94 7.16 13.49
CA LEU A 305 17.76 8.31 13.91
C LEU A 305 16.93 9.58 14.18
N TYR A 306 15.86 9.80 13.42
CA TYR A 306 14.98 10.97 13.53
C TYR A 306 13.58 10.51 13.90
N GLU A 307 12.76 11.44 14.41
CA GLU A 307 11.34 11.18 14.65
C GLU A 307 10.57 10.94 13.33
N PRO A 308 9.44 10.20 13.35
CA PRO A 308 8.75 9.76 12.12
C PRO A 308 8.40 10.89 11.15
N GLU A 309 7.73 11.94 11.64
CA GLU A 309 7.37 13.11 10.82
C GLU A 309 8.61 13.86 10.31
N GLU A 310 9.67 13.93 11.11
CA GLU A 310 10.92 14.58 10.73
C GLU A 310 11.63 13.83 9.59
N VAL A 311 11.61 12.49 9.58
CA VAL A 311 12.16 11.70 8.46
C VAL A 311 11.46 12.09 7.15
N ILE A 312 10.13 12.14 7.16
CA ILE A 312 9.34 12.47 5.97
C ILE A 312 9.53 13.92 5.55
N GLU A 313 9.57 14.86 6.50
CA GLU A 313 9.80 16.27 6.24
C GLU A 313 11.19 16.53 5.64
N LYS A 314 12.24 15.90 6.18
CA LYS A 314 13.60 16.00 5.60
C LYS A 314 13.68 15.41 4.19
N ALA A 315 12.98 14.31 3.94
CA ALA A 315 12.95 13.68 2.62
C ALA A 315 12.19 14.52 1.59
N CYS A 316 11.07 15.11 1.99
CA CYS A 316 10.16 15.85 1.10
C CYS A 316 10.51 17.34 0.95
N GLY A 317 11.16 17.94 1.95
CA GLY A 317 11.39 19.38 2.04
C GLY A 317 10.15 20.18 2.50
N PHE A 318 9.10 19.52 2.97
CA PHE A 318 7.87 20.12 3.49
C PHE A 318 7.21 19.19 4.52
N SER A 319 6.43 19.74 5.44
CA SER A 319 5.74 18.96 6.47
C SER A 319 4.64 18.07 5.85
N PRO A 320 4.55 16.79 6.25
CA PRO A 320 3.63 15.84 5.63
C PRO A 320 2.17 16.24 5.80
N ASN A 321 1.38 16.08 4.74
CA ASN A 321 -0.04 16.38 4.73
C ASN A 321 -0.77 15.52 3.69
N VAL A 322 -2.10 15.55 3.69
CA VAL A 322 -2.93 14.64 2.88
C VAL A 322 -3.00 15.00 1.39
N GLN A 323 -2.67 16.25 1.02
CA GLN A 323 -2.92 16.77 -0.32
C GLN A 323 -2.15 16.01 -1.42
N PRO A 324 -0.84 15.69 -1.27
CA PRO A 324 -0.11 14.93 -2.28
C PRO A 324 -0.73 13.57 -2.61
N LEU A 325 -1.30 12.89 -1.60
CA LEU A 325 -2.01 11.63 -1.81
C LEU A 325 -3.33 11.84 -2.58
N LEU A 326 -4.12 12.83 -2.17
CA LEU A 326 -5.39 13.14 -2.83
C LEU A 326 -5.19 13.56 -4.28
N ASP A 327 -4.21 14.42 -4.57
CA ASP A 327 -3.86 14.86 -5.92
C ASP A 327 -3.43 13.67 -6.79
N TYR A 328 -2.57 12.79 -6.26
CA TYR A 328 -2.14 11.57 -6.94
C TYR A 328 -3.32 10.65 -7.28
N LEU A 329 -4.21 10.39 -6.32
CA LEU A 329 -5.38 9.54 -6.53
C LEU A 329 -6.34 10.19 -7.54
N GLN A 330 -6.60 11.49 -7.40
CA GLN A 330 -7.48 12.21 -8.31
C GLN A 330 -6.94 12.19 -9.75
N GLU A 331 -5.68 12.55 -9.96
CA GLU A 331 -5.02 12.54 -11.27
C GLU A 331 -5.11 11.14 -11.91
N LYS A 332 -4.69 10.12 -11.16
CA LYS A 332 -4.60 8.73 -11.64
C LYS A 332 -5.97 8.15 -11.98
N PHE A 333 -6.92 8.23 -11.04
CA PHE A 333 -8.20 7.55 -11.18
C PHE A 333 -9.18 8.31 -12.09
N SER A 334 -9.14 9.65 -12.15
CA SER A 334 -9.87 10.38 -13.19
C SER A 334 -9.41 10.01 -14.59
N ALA A 335 -8.10 9.85 -14.81
CA ALA A 335 -7.59 9.42 -16.10
C ALA A 335 -8.02 8.00 -16.46
N ILE A 336 -7.95 7.04 -15.52
CA ILE A 336 -8.34 5.65 -15.75
C ILE A 336 -9.85 5.52 -16.04
N TYR A 337 -10.69 6.22 -15.28
CA TYR A 337 -12.15 6.11 -15.35
C TYR A 337 -12.80 7.11 -16.31
N ARG A 338 -12.02 8.02 -16.90
CA ARG A 338 -12.48 9.06 -17.84
C ARG A 338 -13.56 9.95 -17.22
N LEU A 339 -13.28 10.38 -15.99
CA LEU A 339 -14.16 11.25 -15.19
C LEU A 339 -14.17 12.70 -15.68
#